data_AF-A0A9E2MFK9-F1
#
_entry.id   AF-A0A9E2MFK9-F1
#
_cell.length_a   1.000
_cell.length_b   1.000
_cell.length_c   1.000
_cell.angle_alpha   90.00
_cell.angle_beta   90.00
_cell.angle_gamma   90.00
#
_symmetry.space_group_name_H-M   'P 1'
#
loop_
_entity.id
_entity.type
_entity.pdbx_description
1 polymer ?
#
loop_
_entity_poly.entity_id
_entity_poly.type
_entity_poly.pdbx_seq_one_letter_code
_entity_poly.pdbx_strand_id
1 'polypeptide(L)'
;MSKAPEFASEKEESEFWDTHDSTEFLDETEPVEMTFVDARPPKKQISLRLDHTVIEKLKTISAGRGIGYQTMIRMWVMDRLREETHSL
;
A
#
# COMPACT_ATOMS: atom_id res chain seq x y z
N MET A 1 27.26 -18.93 22.33
CA MET A 1 27.25 -18.98 20.86
C MET A 1 26.05 -19.85 20.52
N SER A 2 24.91 -19.20 20.26
CA SER A 2 23.62 -19.86 20.07
C SER A 2 23.41 -20.10 18.58
N LYS A 3 23.09 -21.34 18.22
CA LYS A 3 22.86 -21.74 16.83
C LYS A 3 21.39 -22.07 16.62
N ALA A 4 20.79 -21.58 15.54
CA ALA A 4 19.42 -21.93 15.20
C ALA A 4 19.33 -23.45 14.91
N PRO A 5 18.35 -24.16 15.49
CA PRO A 5 18.20 -25.59 15.25
C PRO A 5 17.71 -25.87 13.82
N GLU A 6 18.03 -27.05 13.30
CA GLU A 6 17.45 -27.53 12.03
C GLU A 6 16.05 -28.09 12.32
N PHE A 7 15.02 -27.50 11.71
CA PHE A 7 13.63 -27.92 11.91
C PHE A 7 13.24 -29.01 10.91
N ALA A 8 12.48 -30.01 11.36
CA ALA A 8 11.97 -31.07 10.49
C ALA A 8 10.65 -30.67 9.79
N SER A 9 9.96 -29.63 10.28
CA SER A 9 8.72 -29.11 9.69
C SER A 9 8.51 -27.63 9.97
N GLU A 10 7.76 -26.93 9.09
CA GLU A 10 7.38 -25.52 9.28
C GLU A 10 6.59 -25.29 10.58
N LYS A 11 5.81 -26.29 11.03
CA LYS A 11 5.05 -26.20 12.28
C LYS A 11 5.96 -26.15 13.51
N GLU A 12 7.00 -26.99 13.51
CA GLU A 12 8.01 -27.03 14.57
C GLU A 12 8.81 -25.73 14.63
N GLU A 13 9.16 -25.18 13.47
CA GLU A 13 9.81 -23.87 13.36
C GLU A 13 8.93 -22.74 13.94
N SER A 14 7.64 -22.72 13.59
CA SER A 14 6.70 -21.73 14.13
C SER A 14 6.58 -21.82 15.65
N GLU A 15 6.42 -23.03 16.20
CA GLU A 15 6.31 -23.25 17.65
C GLU A 15 7.59 -22.85 18.39
N PHE A 16 8.76 -23.02 17.76
CA PHE A 16 10.04 -22.56 18.28
C PHE A 16 10.12 -21.02 18.33
N TRP A 17 9.81 -20.34 17.23
CA TRP A 17 9.87 -18.87 17.17
C TRP A 17 8.77 -18.16 17.97
N ASP A 18 7.66 -18.84 18.27
CA ASP A 18 6.66 -18.33 19.22
C ASP A 18 7.18 -18.24 20.66
N THR A 19 8.24 -18.98 20.98
CA THR A 19 8.76 -19.13 22.35
C THR A 19 10.20 -18.62 22.54
N HIS A 20 10.94 -18.36 21.46
CA HIS A 20 12.34 -17.94 21.50
C HIS A 20 12.53 -16.55 20.87
N ASP A 21 13.39 -15.74 21.47
CA ASP A 21 13.68 -14.39 20.96
C ASP A 21 14.63 -14.48 19.76
N SER A 22 14.22 -13.94 18.61
CA SER A 22 15.02 -13.94 17.39
C SER A 22 16.31 -13.11 17.51
N THR A 23 16.39 -12.20 18.49
CA THR A 23 17.60 -11.41 18.74
C THR A 23 18.76 -12.26 19.29
N GLU A 24 18.47 -13.43 19.87
CA GLU A 24 19.49 -14.37 20.36
C GLU A 24 20.26 -15.08 19.24
N PHE A 25 19.78 -14.97 18.00
CA PHE A 25 20.34 -15.60 16.81
C PHE A 25 20.89 -14.58 15.79
N LEU A 26 21.01 -13.29 16.16
CA LEU A 26 21.50 -12.24 15.25
C LEU A 26 22.92 -12.49 14.73
N ASP A 27 23.76 -13.15 15.52
CA ASP A 27 25.13 -13.54 15.11
C ASP A 27 25.15 -14.51 13.91
N GLU A 28 24.03 -15.19 13.61
CA GLU A 28 23.87 -16.06 12.44
C GLU A 28 23.15 -15.37 11.27
N THR A 29 22.72 -14.12 11.44
CA THR A 29 22.08 -13.35 10.38
C THR A 29 23.10 -12.61 9.55
N GLU A 30 22.91 -12.59 8.23
CA GLU A 30 23.70 -11.77 7.33
C GLU A 30 22.91 -10.51 6.93
N PRO A 31 23.54 -9.35 6.86
CA PRO A 31 22.88 -8.14 6.37
C PRO A 31 22.46 -8.33 4.91
N VAL A 32 21.16 -8.27 4.65
CA VAL A 32 20.63 -8.28 3.29
C VAL A 32 20.68 -6.87 2.71
N GLU A 33 21.40 -6.69 1.60
CA GLU A 33 21.31 -5.48 0.79
C GLU A 33 19.98 -5.49 0.04
N MET A 34 18.98 -4.79 0.58
CA MET A 34 17.68 -4.63 -0.06
C MET A 34 17.42 -3.17 -0.43
N THR A 35 17.13 -2.97 -1.72
CA THR A 35 16.68 -1.67 -2.23
C THR A 35 15.16 -1.66 -2.24
N PHE A 36 14.55 -0.83 -1.40
CA PHE A 36 13.12 -0.56 -1.48
C PHE A 36 12.85 0.32 -2.70
N VAL A 37 12.50 -0.32 -3.82
CA VAL A 37 12.06 0.42 -5.01
C VAL A 37 10.59 0.79 -4.77
N ASP A 38 10.30 2.09 -4.73
CA ASP A 38 8.92 2.55 -4.76
C ASP A 38 8.31 2.25 -6.13
N ALA A 39 7.67 1.08 -6.26
CA ALA A 39 7.07 0.60 -7.50
C ALA A 39 5.78 1.35 -7.88
N ARG A 40 5.43 2.45 -7.19
CA ARG A 40 4.22 3.23 -7.51
C ARG A 40 4.43 3.98 -8.84
N PRO A 41 3.50 3.86 -9.80
CA PRO A 41 3.56 4.64 -11.03
C PRO A 41 3.65 6.15 -10.73
N PRO A 42 4.52 6.90 -11.41
CA PRO A 42 4.67 8.33 -11.17
C PRO A 42 3.37 9.05 -11.51
N LYS A 43 2.90 9.91 -10.60
CA LYS A 43 1.70 10.73 -10.79
C LYS A 43 2.10 12.14 -11.20
N LYS A 44 1.48 12.65 -12.26
CA LYS A 44 1.65 14.06 -12.68
C LYS A 44 0.56 14.91 -12.03
N GLN A 45 0.96 16.00 -11.37
CA GLN A 45 0.02 16.99 -10.87
C GLN A 45 -0.49 17.86 -12.02
N ILE A 46 -1.79 18.09 -12.05
CA ILE A 46 -2.45 19.02 -12.98
C ILE A 46 -3.15 20.11 -12.18
N SER A 47 -3.24 21.31 -12.77
CA SER A 47 -4.10 22.37 -12.25
C SER A 47 -5.43 22.32 -13.01
N LEU A 48 -6.53 22.11 -12.29
CA LEU A 48 -7.88 22.07 -12.84
C LEU A 48 -8.71 23.17 -12.17
N ARG A 49 -9.33 24.04 -12.98
CA ARG A 49 -10.25 25.06 -12.49
C ARG A 49 -11.66 24.49 -12.43
N LEU A 50 -12.31 24.63 -11.28
CA LEU A 50 -13.70 24.26 -11.03
C LEU A 50 -14.38 25.40 -10.29
N ASP A 51 -15.69 25.56 -10.51
CA ASP A 51 -16.47 26.53 -9.74
C ASP A 51 -16.42 26.22 -8.24
N HIS A 52 -16.41 27.27 -7.42
CA HIS A 52 -16.39 27.13 -5.97
C HIS A 52 -17.54 26.25 -5.45
N THR A 53 -18.73 26.41 -6.02
CA THR A 53 -19.92 25.63 -5.64
C THR A 53 -19.78 24.14 -5.97
N VAL A 54 -19.05 23.80 -7.04
CA VAL A 54 -18.76 22.41 -7.42
C VAL A 54 -17.79 21.78 -6.42
N ILE A 55 -16.75 22.51 -6.02
CA ILE A 55 -15.77 22.05 -5.02
C ILE A 55 -16.46 21.75 -3.69
N GLU A 56 -17.35 22.63 -3.22
CA GLU A 56 -18.06 22.42 -1.95
C GLU A 56 -19.03 21.22 -2.01
N LYS A 57 -19.70 21.02 -3.15
CA LYS A 57 -20.53 19.82 -3.37
C LYS A 57 -19.68 18.54 -3.35
N LEU A 58 -18.52 18.54 -4.00
CA LEU A 58 -17.60 17.41 -4.00
C LEU A 58 -17.14 17.04 -2.59
N LYS A 59 -16.76 18.02 -1.78
CA LYS A 59 -16.39 17.81 -0.37
C LYS A 59 -17.54 17.20 0.45
N THR A 60 -18.74 17.71 0.26
CA THR A 60 -19.93 17.22 0.97
C THR A 60 -20.23 15.76 0.61
N ILE A 61 -20.24 15.43 -0.68
CA ILE A 61 -20.52 14.07 -1.17
C ILE A 61 -19.39 13.11 -0.74
N SER A 62 -18.15 13.55 -0.78
CA SER A 62 -17.00 12.70 -0.43
C SER A 62 -16.93 12.40 1.07
N ALA A 63 -17.25 13.39 1.91
CA ALA A 63 -17.35 13.19 3.35
C ALA A 63 -18.38 12.10 3.71
N GLY A 64 -19.56 12.13 3.06
CA GLY A 64 -20.59 11.10 3.26
C GLY A 64 -20.17 9.69 2.84
N ARG A 65 -19.11 9.55 2.04
CA ARG A 65 -18.52 8.26 1.61
C ARG A 65 -17.22 7.91 2.33
N GLY A 66 -16.78 8.72 3.30
CA GLY A 66 -15.53 8.49 4.04
C GLY A 66 -14.26 8.63 3.18
N ILE A 67 -14.31 9.34 2.05
CA ILE A 67 -13.17 9.53 1.16
C ILE A 67 -12.89 11.02 0.91
N GLY A 68 -11.64 11.36 0.60
CA GLY A 68 -11.28 12.72 0.21
C GLY A 68 -11.84 13.12 -1.15
N TYR A 69 -12.22 14.39 -1.32
CA TYR A 69 -12.81 14.89 -2.56
C TYR A 69 -11.89 14.72 -3.78
N GLN A 70 -10.57 14.88 -3.60
CA GLN A 70 -9.59 14.63 -4.67
C GLN A 70 -9.53 13.16 -5.08
N THR A 71 -9.66 12.25 -4.12
CA THR A 71 -9.76 10.80 -4.38
C THR A 71 -11.01 10.48 -5.17
N MET A 72 -12.15 11.07 -4.79
CA MET A 72 -13.41 10.95 -5.51
C MET A 72 -13.31 11.45 -6.96
N ILE A 73 -12.74 12.65 -7.18
CA ILE A 73 -12.52 13.18 -8.53
C ILE A 73 -11.68 12.21 -9.36
N ARG A 74 -10.58 11.68 -8.79
CA ARG A 74 -9.73 10.71 -9.47
C ARG A 74 -10.52 9.46 -9.86
N MET A 75 -11.31 8.91 -8.94
CA MET A 75 -12.13 7.72 -9.22
C MET A 75 -13.11 7.97 -10.37
N TRP A 76 -13.87 9.07 -10.33
CA TRP A 76 -14.82 9.40 -11.40
C TRP A 76 -14.16 9.61 -12.76
N VAL A 77 -12.98 10.25 -12.79
CA VAL A 77 -12.21 10.40 -14.05
C VAL A 77 -11.78 9.04 -14.59
N MET A 78 -11.30 8.13 -13.72
CA MET A 78 -10.90 6.79 -14.15
C MET A 78 -12.09 5.94 -14.60
N ASP A 79 -13.23 6.04 -13.93
CA ASP A 79 -14.47 5.37 -14.32
C ASP A 79 -14.90 5.82 -15.71
N ARG A 80 -14.96 7.15 -15.94
CA ARG A 80 -15.34 7.68 -17.24
C ARG A 80 -14.36 7.31 -18.34
N LEU A 81 -13.05 7.36 -18.08
CA LEU A 81 -12.04 6.94 -19.06
C LEU A 81 -12.19 5.47 -19.45
N ARG A 82 -12.51 4.59 -18.49
CA ARG A 82 -12.76 3.18 -18.77
C ARG A 82 -13.96 3.02 -19.70
N GLU A 83 -15.06 3.71 -19.43
CA GLU A 83 -16.26 3.67 -20.28
C GLU A 83 -15.97 4.11 -21.72
N GLU A 84 -15.28 5.24 -21.89
CA GLU A 84 -14.94 5.77 -23.22
C GLU A 84 -13.97 4.84 -23.97
N THR A 85 -12.98 4.27 -23.27
CA THR A 85 -12.00 3.36 -23.90
C THR A 85 -12.63 2.03 -24.32
N HIS A 86 -13.64 1.53 -23.60
CA HIS A 86 -14.39 0.32 -24.02
C HIS A 86 -15.36 0.58 -25.16
N SER A 87 -15.71 1.85 -25.42
CA SER A 87 -16.64 2.25 -26.48
C SER A 87 -15.94 2.60 -27.79
N LEU A 88 -14.60 2.60 -27.80
CA LEU A 88 -13.72 2.77 -28.97
C LEU A 88 -13.23 1.41 -29.47
#